data_AF-A0A7R9U3Y0-F1
#
_entry.id   AF-A0A7R9U3Y0-F1
#
_cell.length_a   1.000
_cell.length_b   1.000
_cell.length_c   1.000
_cell.angle_alpha   90.00
_cell.angle_beta   90.00
_cell.angle_gamma   90.00
#
_symmetry.space_group_name_H-M   'P 1'
#
loop_
_entity.id
_entity.type
_entity.pdbx_description
1 polymer ?
#
loop_
_entity_poly.entity_id
_entity_poly.type
_entity_poly.pdbx_seq_one_letter_code
_entity_poly.pdbx_strand_id
1 'polypeptide(L)'
;MDMMERQNTIGFDAEELQLAAAQKSRLHTLQTLSPQALREKRVVTLQSLWRGRCVRQGPLRKRLKMNRHRNKVVREILSTEESYNESLKFVIDYVKKQLEFHSTGPQAIITEAQLSTLFSNVEQIYILSNQIIDII
;
A
#
# COMPACT_ATOMS: atom_id res chain seq x y z
N MET A 1 -27.65 52.21 22.62
CA MET A 1 -28.12 51.45 23.78
C MET A 1 -28.09 49.99 23.37
N ASP A 2 -27.13 49.27 23.94
CA ASP A 2 -26.73 47.92 23.60
C ASP A 2 -27.87 46.90 23.68
N MET A 3 -28.00 46.10 22.62
CA MET A 3 -28.51 44.74 22.72
C MET A 3 -27.57 43.83 21.93
N MET A 4 -26.36 43.71 22.45
CA MET A 4 -25.49 42.58 22.16
C MET A 4 -25.76 41.47 23.18
N GLU A 5 -25.52 40.25 22.71
CA GLU A 5 -25.09 39.08 23.48
C GLU A 5 -26.10 37.99 23.92
N ARG A 6 -25.90 36.84 23.27
CA ARG A 6 -25.83 35.48 23.85
C ARG A 6 -27.15 34.72 24.00
N GLN A 7 -27.62 34.18 22.87
CA GLN A 7 -28.24 32.85 22.86
C GLN A 7 -27.19 31.83 22.42
N ASN A 8 -26.45 31.29 23.38
CA ASN A 8 -25.69 30.03 23.26
C ASN A 8 -25.03 29.76 24.61
N THR A 9 -25.61 28.87 25.43
CA THR A 9 -24.93 28.05 26.46
C THR A 9 -25.95 27.43 27.42
N ILE A 10 -26.85 26.54 26.96
CA ILE A 10 -27.54 25.62 27.90
C ILE A 10 -27.78 24.30 27.17
N GLY A 11 -26.70 23.55 26.94
CA GLY A 11 -26.76 22.24 26.30
C GLY A 11 -25.65 21.29 26.76
N PHE A 12 -25.01 21.59 27.89
CA PHE A 12 -23.80 20.90 28.32
C PHE A 12 -23.95 20.07 29.61
N ASP A 13 -25.04 20.19 30.36
CA ASP A 13 -25.01 19.75 31.76
C ASP A 13 -25.52 18.33 32.01
N ALA A 14 -26.39 17.74 31.18
CA ALA A 14 -27.01 16.45 31.49
C ALA A 14 -26.08 15.25 31.19
N GLU A 15 -25.40 15.26 30.05
CA GLU A 15 -24.44 14.20 29.69
C GLU A 15 -23.19 14.26 30.58
N GLU A 16 -22.68 15.45 30.89
CA GLU A 16 -21.56 15.62 31.81
C GLU A 16 -21.93 15.18 33.24
N LEU A 17 -23.15 15.47 33.73
CA LEU A 17 -23.59 14.96 35.03
C LEU A 17 -23.66 13.43 35.07
N GLN A 18 -24.14 12.81 33.99
CA GLN A 18 -24.24 11.35 33.89
C GLN A 18 -22.86 10.70 33.82
N LEU A 19 -21.94 11.28 33.06
CA LEU A 19 -20.54 10.85 33.00
C LEU A 19 -19.84 11.02 34.35
N ALA A 20 -20.05 12.13 35.03
CA ALA A 20 -19.49 12.39 36.37
C ALA A 20 -20.09 11.45 37.43
N ALA A 21 -21.39 11.15 37.37
CA ALA A 21 -22.05 10.19 38.25
C ALA A 21 -21.57 8.75 37.99
N ALA A 22 -21.38 8.37 36.72
CA ALA A 22 -20.80 7.09 36.33
C ALA A 22 -19.33 6.97 36.78
N GLN A 23 -18.55 8.05 36.71
CA GLN A 23 -17.18 8.08 37.22
C GLN A 23 -17.13 7.99 38.75
N LYS A 24 -18.00 8.70 39.48
CA LYS A 24 -18.11 8.64 40.95
C LYS A 24 -18.53 7.25 41.45
N SER A 25 -19.50 6.60 40.80
CA SER A 25 -19.91 5.23 41.18
C SER A 25 -18.81 4.20 40.91
N ARG A 26 -18.01 4.40 39.85
CA ARG A 26 -16.82 3.59 39.54
C ARG A 26 -15.69 3.79 40.56
N LEU A 27 -15.49 5.01 41.03
CA LEU A 27 -14.52 5.34 42.09
C LEU A 27 -14.93 4.72 43.43
N HIS A 28 -16.21 4.81 43.80
CA HIS A 28 -16.73 4.23 45.04
C HIS A 28 -16.64 2.70 45.03
N THR A 29 -16.95 2.05 43.91
CA THR A 29 -16.76 0.59 43.76
C THR A 29 -15.30 0.15 43.75
N LEU A 30 -14.35 1.06 43.51
CA LEU A 30 -12.91 0.78 43.66
C LEU A 30 -12.42 0.96 45.10
N GLN A 31 -13.08 1.82 45.88
CA GLN A 31 -12.79 2.08 47.30
C GLN A 31 -13.32 0.98 48.23
N THR A 32 -14.35 0.24 47.84
CA THR A 32 -14.94 -0.85 48.63
C THR A 32 -14.31 -2.23 48.39
N LEU A 33 -13.33 -2.33 47.49
CA LEU A 33 -12.67 -3.60 47.18
C LEU A 33 -11.53 -3.86 48.16
N SER A 34 -11.46 -5.10 48.66
CA SER A 34 -10.31 -5.54 49.42
C SER A 34 -9.02 -5.39 48.57
N PRO A 35 -7.86 -5.13 49.21
CA PRO A 35 -6.58 -5.04 48.49
C PRO A 35 -6.27 -6.28 47.62
N GLN A 36 -6.81 -7.45 47.98
CA GLN A 36 -6.71 -8.68 47.20
C GLN A 36 -7.55 -8.62 45.91
N ALA A 37 -8.81 -8.18 45.99
CA ALA A 37 -9.69 -8.06 44.83
C ALA A 37 -9.17 -7.02 43.80
N LEU A 38 -8.51 -5.96 44.26
CA LEU A 38 -7.84 -4.99 43.38
C LEU A 38 -6.65 -5.61 42.63
N ARG A 39 -5.86 -6.48 43.28
CA ARG A 39 -4.76 -7.20 42.61
C ARG A 39 -5.28 -8.16 41.56
N GLU A 40 -6.32 -8.93 41.87
CA GLU A 40 -6.94 -9.86 40.93
C GLU A 40 -7.47 -9.17 39.68
N LYS A 41 -8.20 -8.05 39.85
CA LYS A 41 -8.68 -7.25 38.71
C LYS A 41 -7.54 -6.74 37.82
N ARG A 42 -6.41 -6.31 38.41
CA ARG A 42 -5.22 -5.90 37.65
C ARG A 42 -4.58 -7.06 36.91
N VAL A 43 -4.43 -8.23 37.54
CA VAL A 43 -3.89 -9.43 36.90
C VAL A 43 -4.77 -9.85 35.72
N VAL A 44 -6.09 -9.88 35.90
CA VAL A 44 -7.04 -10.21 34.82
C VAL A 44 -6.96 -9.20 33.66
N THR A 45 -6.84 -7.90 33.97
CA THR A 45 -6.70 -6.85 32.95
C THR A 45 -5.39 -6.98 32.17
N LEU A 46 -4.28 -7.26 32.87
CA LEU A 46 -2.98 -7.50 32.22
C LEU A 46 -3.02 -8.76 31.34
N GLN A 47 -3.63 -9.84 31.83
CA GLN A 47 -3.79 -11.08 31.07
C GLN A 47 -4.66 -10.87 29.81
N SER A 48 -5.74 -10.09 29.89
CA SER A 48 -6.60 -9.82 28.74
C SER A 48 -5.89 -8.97 27.68
N LEU A 49 -5.11 -7.97 28.10
CA LEU A 49 -4.27 -7.17 27.20
C LEU A 49 -3.19 -8.02 26.53
N TRP A 50 -2.51 -8.87 27.30
CA TRP A 50 -1.46 -9.75 26.79
C TRP A 50 -2.03 -10.77 25.80
N ARG A 51 -3.13 -11.46 26.14
CA ARG A 51 -3.83 -12.37 25.22
C ARG A 51 -4.30 -11.64 23.97
N GLY A 52 -4.89 -10.46 24.11
CA GLY A 52 -5.32 -9.63 22.98
C GLY A 52 -4.17 -9.19 22.07
N ARG A 53 -2.97 -8.96 22.63
CA ARG A 53 -1.75 -8.69 21.86
C ARG A 53 -1.25 -9.95 21.15
N CYS A 54 -1.21 -11.09 21.83
CA CYS A 54 -0.78 -12.37 21.25
C CYS A 54 -1.68 -12.80 20.07
N VAL A 55 -3.00 -12.69 20.23
CA VAL A 55 -3.98 -13.01 19.16
C VAL A 55 -3.80 -12.11 17.95
N ARG A 56 -3.54 -10.80 18.14
CA ARG A 56 -3.34 -9.85 17.03
C ARG A 56 -2.00 -10.04 16.31
N GLN A 57 -0.95 -10.48 17.00
CA GLN A 57 0.38 -10.63 16.39
C GLN A 57 0.42 -11.72 15.31
N GLY A 58 -0.31 -12.84 15.47
CA GLY A 58 -0.30 -13.93 14.50
C GLY A 58 -0.78 -13.50 13.10
N PRO A 59 -2.04 -13.01 12.97
CA PRO A 59 -2.57 -12.50 11.71
C PRO A 59 -1.76 -11.34 11.14
N LEU A 60 -1.27 -10.42 11.97
CA LEU A 60 -0.43 -9.31 11.53
C LEU A 60 0.88 -9.81 10.92
N ARG A 61 1.58 -10.77 11.56
CA ARG A 61 2.80 -11.38 11.02
C ARG A 61 2.53 -12.10 9.70
N LYS A 62 1.41 -12.83 9.59
CA LYS A 62 1.00 -13.47 8.33
C LYS A 62 0.79 -12.45 7.22
N ARG A 63 0.04 -11.37 7.49
CA ARG A 63 -0.19 -10.27 6.53
C ARG A 63 1.12 -9.59 6.12
N LEU A 64 2.01 -9.30 7.07
CA LEU A 64 3.32 -8.72 6.79
C LEU A 64 4.17 -9.64 5.93
N LYS A 65 4.19 -10.96 6.21
CA LYS A 65 4.90 -11.95 5.38
C LYS A 65 4.35 -11.98 3.95
N MET A 66 3.02 -11.99 3.79
CA MET A 66 2.37 -11.95 2.49
C MET A 66 2.68 -10.66 1.73
N ASN A 67 2.61 -9.49 2.38
CA ASN A 67 2.95 -8.21 1.75
C ASN A 67 4.43 -8.15 1.35
N ARG A 68 5.34 -8.65 2.18
CA ARG A 68 6.76 -8.75 1.82
C ARG A 68 6.98 -9.62 0.60
N HIS A 69 6.28 -10.76 0.52
CA HIS A 69 6.36 -11.64 -0.64
C HIS A 69 5.77 -10.98 -1.89
N ARG A 70 4.59 -10.35 -1.78
CA ARG A 70 3.98 -9.57 -2.87
C ARG A 70 4.94 -8.51 -3.39
N ASN A 71 5.55 -7.72 -2.49
CA ASN A 71 6.53 -6.69 -2.87
C ASN A 71 7.82 -7.27 -3.46
N LYS A 72 8.17 -8.52 -3.14
CA LYS A 72 9.29 -9.20 -3.79
C LYS A 72 8.92 -9.55 -5.24
N VAL A 73 7.76 -10.16 -5.45
CA VAL A 73 7.26 -10.55 -6.78
C VAL A 73 7.05 -9.33 -7.68
N VAL A 74 6.46 -8.24 -7.16
CA VAL A 74 6.29 -7.00 -7.93
C VAL A 74 7.63 -6.43 -8.38
N ARG A 75 8.63 -6.40 -7.49
CA ARG A 75 9.98 -5.94 -7.87
C ARG A 75 10.64 -6.83 -8.90
N GLU A 76 10.45 -8.14 -8.80
CA GLU A 76 10.95 -9.09 -9.78
C GLU A 76 10.33 -8.83 -11.15
N ILE A 77 9.00 -8.72 -11.23
CA ILE A 77 8.27 -8.38 -12.47
C ILE A 77 8.81 -7.08 -13.08
N LEU A 78 8.91 -6.01 -12.29
CA LEU A 78 9.44 -4.72 -12.77
C LEU A 78 10.86 -4.87 -13.31
N SER A 79 11.76 -5.52 -12.56
CA SER A 79 13.14 -5.69 -13.00
C SER A 79 13.29 -6.54 -14.26
N THR A 80 12.46 -7.58 -14.42
CA THR A 80 12.47 -8.40 -15.63
C THR A 80 11.88 -7.65 -16.82
N GLU A 81 10.86 -6.82 -16.59
CA GLU A 81 10.23 -6.01 -17.63
C GLU A 81 11.15 -4.88 -18.11
N GLU A 82 11.86 -4.22 -17.19
CA GLU A 82 12.90 -3.23 -17.51
C GLU A 82 13.99 -3.84 -18.40
N SER A 83 14.53 -5.01 -18.00
CA SER A 83 15.56 -5.71 -18.79
C SER A 83 15.04 -6.17 -20.16
N TYR A 84 13.78 -6.58 -20.24
CA TYR A 84 13.13 -6.90 -21.52
C TYR A 84 13.02 -5.67 -22.42
N ASN A 85 12.61 -4.51 -21.86
CA ASN A 85 12.54 -3.25 -22.60
C ASN A 85 13.89 -2.75 -23.09
N GLU A 86 14.94 -2.88 -22.28
CA GLU A 86 16.31 -2.58 -22.73
C GLU A 86 16.71 -3.44 -23.94
N SER A 87 16.33 -4.72 -23.91
CA SER A 87 16.59 -5.65 -25.01
C SER A 87 15.80 -5.27 -26.27
N LEU A 88 14.52 -4.94 -26.13
CA LEU A 88 13.69 -4.46 -27.24
C LEU A 88 14.24 -3.16 -27.83
N LYS A 89 14.64 -2.22 -26.98
CA LYS A 89 15.26 -0.96 -27.39
C LYS A 89 16.53 -1.21 -28.19
N PHE A 90 17.39 -2.11 -27.75
CA PHE A 90 18.58 -2.50 -28.51
C PHE A 90 18.22 -3.06 -29.90
N VAL A 91 17.22 -3.95 -29.98
CA VAL A 91 16.77 -4.53 -31.25
C VAL A 91 16.25 -3.44 -32.20
N ILE A 92 15.46 -2.49 -31.70
CA ILE A 92 14.90 -1.40 -32.52
C ILE A 92 15.99 -0.38 -32.91
N ASP A 93 16.71 0.15 -31.93
CA ASP A 93 17.64 1.27 -32.15
C ASP A 93 18.91 0.84 -32.88
N TYR A 94 19.36 -0.40 -32.68
CA TYR A 94 20.59 -0.88 -33.30
C TYR A 94 20.28 -1.79 -34.48
N VAL A 95 19.59 -2.91 -34.27
CA VAL A 95 19.45 -3.92 -35.32
C VAL A 95 18.54 -3.43 -36.45
N LYS A 96 17.34 -2.97 -36.12
CA LYS A 96 16.36 -2.52 -37.12
C LYS A 96 16.89 -1.30 -37.91
N LYS A 97 17.34 -0.25 -37.22
CA LYS A 97 17.87 0.97 -37.87
C LYS A 97 19.11 0.71 -38.74
N GLN A 98 20.02 -0.17 -38.33
CA GLN A 98 21.18 -0.52 -39.16
C GLN A 98 20.75 -1.28 -40.43
N LEU A 99 19.79 -2.20 -40.31
CA LEU A 99 19.27 -2.92 -41.47
C LEU A 99 18.49 -2.01 -42.42
N GLU A 100 17.74 -1.03 -41.90
CA GLU A 100 17.07 -0.01 -42.72
C GLU A 100 18.08 0.83 -43.50
N PHE A 101 19.16 1.27 -42.85
CA PHE A 101 20.24 2.00 -43.51
C PHE A 101 20.85 1.19 -44.67
N HIS A 102 21.12 -0.09 -44.46
CA HIS A 102 21.67 -0.97 -45.49
C HIS A 102 20.65 -1.40 -46.55
N SER A 103 19.33 -1.28 -46.31
CA SER A 103 18.29 -1.65 -47.28
C SER A 103 18.18 -0.67 -48.46
N THR A 104 18.63 0.58 -48.28
CA THR A 104 18.55 1.63 -49.32
C THR A 104 19.77 1.70 -50.25
N GLY A 105 20.83 0.96 -49.94
CA GLY A 105 22.08 0.98 -50.69
C GLY A 105 22.10 0.03 -51.90
N PRO A 106 23.07 0.20 -52.82
CA PRO A 106 23.25 -0.70 -53.97
C PRO A 106 23.66 -2.14 -53.58
N GLN A 107 23.97 -2.39 -52.30
CA GLN A 107 24.23 -3.71 -51.71
C GLN A 107 23.18 -4.06 -50.64
N ALA A 108 21.90 -3.82 -50.93
CA ALA A 108 20.82 -4.13 -50.01
C ALA A 108 20.81 -5.63 -49.66
N ILE A 109 21.09 -5.94 -48.39
CA ILE A 109 21.11 -7.31 -47.85
C ILE A 109 19.68 -7.82 -47.65
N ILE A 110 18.75 -6.93 -47.32
CA ILE A 110 17.36 -7.23 -46.96
C ILE A 110 16.45 -6.20 -47.62
N THR A 111 15.31 -6.66 -48.15
CA THR A 111 14.25 -5.78 -48.69
C THR A 111 13.38 -5.21 -47.58
N GLU A 112 12.79 -4.03 -47.79
CA GLU A 112 11.90 -3.39 -46.82
C GLU A 112 10.72 -4.29 -46.40
N ALA A 113 10.14 -5.06 -47.33
CA ALA A 113 9.07 -6.01 -47.04
C ALA A 113 9.52 -7.15 -46.09
N GLN A 114 10.75 -7.64 -46.25
CA GLN A 114 11.34 -8.63 -45.35
C GLN A 114 11.63 -8.02 -43.97
N LEU A 115 12.10 -6.76 -43.94
CA LEU A 115 12.37 -6.04 -42.70
C LEU A 115 11.09 -5.80 -41.90
N SER A 116 10.02 -5.37 -42.57
CA SER A 116 8.67 -5.25 -41.98
C SER A 116 8.14 -6.60 -41.49
N THR A 117 8.41 -7.70 -42.19
CA THR A 117 8.02 -9.04 -41.73
C THR A 117 8.81 -9.49 -40.50
N LEU A 118 10.12 -9.22 -40.46
CA LEU A 118 11.02 -9.62 -39.37
C LEU A 118 10.78 -8.84 -38.08
N PHE A 119 10.57 -7.52 -38.18
CA PHE A 119 10.38 -6.64 -37.03
C PHE A 119 8.92 -6.29 -36.74
N SER A 120 7.99 -6.66 -37.64
CA SER A 120 6.53 -6.59 -37.50
C SER A 120 6.06 -5.49 -36.52
N ASN A 121 5.55 -5.88 -35.35
CA ASN A 121 4.98 -4.98 -34.35
C ASN A 121 5.92 -4.73 -33.16
N VAL A 122 7.23 -4.95 -33.29
CA VAL A 122 8.21 -4.86 -32.18
C VAL A 122 8.20 -3.47 -31.52
N GLU A 123 8.03 -2.40 -32.29
CA GLU A 123 7.90 -1.03 -31.74
C GLU A 123 6.63 -0.85 -30.91
N GLN A 124 5.51 -1.42 -31.35
CA GLN A 124 4.25 -1.37 -30.60
C GLN A 124 4.37 -2.15 -29.30
N ILE A 125 5.01 -3.32 -29.33
CA ILE A 125 5.28 -4.12 -28.12
C ILE A 125 6.14 -3.33 -27.13
N TYR A 126 7.19 -2.65 -27.61
CA TYR A 126 8.03 -1.80 -26.77
C TYR A 126 7.26 -0.65 -26.13
N ILE A 127 6.40 0.04 -26.89
CA ILE A 127 5.56 1.13 -26.36
C ILE A 127 4.61 0.59 -25.27
N LEU A 128 3.94 -0.53 -25.54
CA LEU A 128 3.01 -1.15 -24.59
C LEU A 128 3.72 -1.62 -23.32
N SER A 129 4.90 -2.23 -23.44
CA SER A 129 5.66 -2.67 -22.27
C SER A 129 6.10 -1.50 -21.38
N ASN A 130 6.53 -0.37 -21.96
CA ASN A 130 6.81 0.83 -21.18
C ASN A 130 5.56 1.38 -20.48
N GLN A 131 4.40 1.38 -21.14
CA GLN A 131 3.14 1.79 -20.52
C GLN A 131 2.74 0.89 -19.35
N ILE A 132 3.03 -0.42 -19.43
CA ILE A 132 2.76 -1.37 -18.35
C ILE A 132 3.63 -1.03 -17.13
N ILE A 133 4.91 -0.70 -17.33
CA ILE A 133 5.80 -0.29 -16.24
C ILE A 133 5.28 0.97 -15.55
N ASP A 134 4.79 1.97 -16.30
CA ASP A 134 4.26 3.22 -15.74
C ASP A 134 2.99 3.03 -14.88
N ILE A 135 2.25 1.94 -15.11
CA ILE A 135 0.99 1.62 -14.40
C ILE A 135 1.25 0.87 -13.08
N ILE A 136 2.33 0.09 -13.00
CA ILE A 136 2.62 -0.84 -11.89
C ILE A 136 3.28 -0.12 -10.71
#